data_AF-A0A9D7EK21-F1
#
_entry.id   AF-A0A9D7EK21-F1
#
_cell.length_a   1.000
_cell.length_b   1.000
_cell.length_c   1.000
_cell.angle_alpha   90.00
_cell.angle_beta   90.00
_cell.angle_gamma   90.00
#
_symmetry.space_group_name_H-M   'P 1'
#
loop_
_entity.id
_entity.type
_entity.pdbx_description
1 polymer ?
#
loop_
_entity_poly.entity_id
_entity_poly.type
_entity_poly.pdbx_seq_one_letter_code
_entity_poly.pdbx_strand_id
1 'polypeptide(L)'
;MKRSAQRAFTVIEILAVVTVIVILAAIIIPRVVILRQQSTQERNNFNARQIANAIERFQLEGGNVTNVSSVESVVNQLIDRQTLCPSEKLTSRQITMISTNGYLFFYGTYDD
;
A
#
# COMPACT_ATOMS: atom_id res chain seq x y z
N MET A 1 -31.56 49.09 -21.75
CA MET A 1 -30.89 47.86 -21.25
C MET A 1 -29.37 48.04 -21.39
N LYS A 2 -28.63 48.18 -20.27
CA LYS A 2 -27.15 48.24 -20.31
C LYS A 2 -26.60 46.82 -20.47
N ARG A 3 -26.02 46.50 -21.64
CA ARG A 3 -25.29 45.24 -21.84
C ARG A 3 -23.92 45.36 -21.16
N SER A 4 -23.65 44.56 -20.13
CA SER A 4 -22.30 44.43 -19.60
C SER A 4 -21.44 43.71 -20.64
N ALA A 5 -20.39 44.35 -21.13
CA ALA A 5 -19.40 43.68 -21.95
C ALA A 5 -18.70 42.60 -21.10
N GLN A 6 -19.00 41.33 -21.34
CA GLN A 6 -18.21 40.23 -20.80
C GLN A 6 -16.85 40.25 -21.51
N ARG A 7 -15.78 40.48 -20.75
CA ARG A 7 -14.41 40.38 -21.26
C ARG A 7 -14.08 38.91 -21.52
N ALA A 8 -13.76 38.57 -22.76
CA ALA A 8 -13.21 37.27 -23.11
C ALA A 8 -11.73 37.21 -22.74
N PHE A 9 -11.28 36.02 -22.30
CA PHE A 9 -9.88 35.76 -21.97
C PHE A 9 -8.96 35.96 -23.18
N THR A 10 -7.76 36.50 -22.94
CA THR A 10 -6.75 36.66 -23.99
C THR A 10 -5.92 35.38 -24.14
N VAL A 11 -5.40 35.13 -25.34
CA VAL A 11 -4.57 33.93 -25.61
C VAL A 11 -3.31 33.92 -24.74
N ILE A 12 -2.69 35.08 -24.53
CA ILE A 12 -1.47 35.19 -23.71
C ILE A 12 -1.69 34.82 -22.24
N GLU A 13 -2.90 35.07 -21.73
CA GLU A 13 -3.26 34.76 -20.35
C GLU A 13 -3.38 33.24 -20.14
N ILE A 14 -3.99 32.53 -21.09
CA ILE A 14 -4.01 31.06 -21.06
C ILE A 14 -2.60 30.47 -21.29
N LEU A 15 -1.81 31.07 -22.18
CA LEU A 15 -0.44 30.62 -22.45
C LEU A 15 0.42 30.68 -21.18
N ALA A 16 0.43 31.82 -20.49
CA ALA A 16 1.21 31.97 -19.26
C ALA A 16 0.80 30.98 -18.17
N VAL A 17 -0.52 30.74 -18.00
CA VAL A 17 -1.04 29.79 -17.02
C VAL A 17 -0.64 28.35 -17.33
N VAL A 18 -0.81 27.91 -18.58
CA VAL A 18 -0.44 26.54 -18.99
C VAL A 18 1.07 26.34 -18.86
N THR A 19 1.88 27.33 -19.21
CA THR A 19 3.35 27.25 -19.04
C THR A 19 3.72 26.99 -17.57
N VAL A 20 3.13 27.72 -16.62
CA VAL A 20 3.41 27.51 -15.20
C VAL A 20 2.93 26.12 -14.73
N ILE A 21 1.74 25.67 -15.15
CA ILE A 21 1.22 24.34 -14.81
C ILE A 21 2.16 23.24 -15.32
N VAL A 22 2.68 23.35 -16.54
CA VAL A 22 3.61 22.36 -17.13
C VAL A 22 4.90 22.29 -16.32
N ILE A 23 5.47 23.43 -15.92
CA ILE A 23 6.69 23.48 -15.11
C ILE A 23 6.47 22.82 -13.75
N LEU A 24 5.34 23.14 -13.09
CA LEU A 24 5.01 22.52 -11.79
C LEU A 24 4.76 21.02 -11.92
N ALA A 25 4.01 20.60 -12.94
CA ALA A 25 3.72 19.20 -13.21
C ALA A 25 5.00 18.39 -13.45
N ALA A 26 5.96 18.94 -14.21
CA ALA A 26 7.24 18.29 -14.48
C ALA A 26 8.04 17.97 -13.19
N ILE A 27 7.93 18.82 -12.17
CA ILE A 27 8.63 18.62 -10.88
C ILE A 27 7.86 17.65 -9.97
N ILE A 28 6.52 17.76 -9.94
CA ILE A 28 5.67 17.05 -8.98
C ILE A 28 5.44 15.60 -9.39
N ILE A 29 5.15 15.33 -10.66
CA ILE A 29 4.77 14.00 -11.16
C ILE A 29 5.77 12.89 -10.77
N PRO A 30 7.09 13.00 -11.04
CA PRO A 30 8.02 11.92 -10.72
C PRO A 30 8.11 11.65 -9.21
N ARG A 31 8.01 12.70 -8.38
CA ARG A 31 8.04 12.56 -6.92
C ARG A 31 6.84 11.77 -6.40
N VAL A 32 5.64 12.03 -6.94
CA VAL A 32 4.42 11.33 -6.52
C VAL A 32 4.50 9.83 -6.83
N VAL A 33 5.11 9.44 -7.96
CA VAL A 33 5.28 8.02 -8.32
C VAL A 33 6.17 7.30 -7.30
N ILE A 34 7.33 7.88 -6.96
CA ILE A 34 8.27 7.31 -5.98
C ILE A 34 7.61 7.22 -4.60
N LEU A 35 6.94 8.28 -4.15
CA LEU A 35 6.26 8.31 -2.85
C LEU A 35 5.16 7.24 -2.76
N ARG A 36 4.43 6.99 -3.84
CA ARG A 36 3.43 5.91 -3.89
C ARG A 36 4.07 4.55 -3.72
N GLN A 37 5.14 4.26 -4.46
CA GLN A 37 5.86 2.99 -4.34
C GLN A 37 6.39 2.78 -2.93
N GLN A 38 7.02 3.80 -2.33
CA GLN A 38 7.48 3.77 -0.95
C GLN A 38 6.33 3.54 0.04
N SER A 39 5.20 4.25 -0.12
CA SER A 39 4.04 4.08 0.76
C SER A 39 3.44 2.66 0.68
N THR A 40 3.42 2.06 -0.51
CA THR A 40 2.98 0.68 -0.71
C THR A 40 3.93 -0.29 -0.02
N GLN A 41 5.25 -0.10 -0.19
CA GLN A 41 6.25 -0.95 0.47
C GLN A 41 6.15 -0.86 2.00
N GLU A 42 6.04 0.34 2.56
CA GLU A 42 5.89 0.52 4.02
C GLU A 42 4.59 -0.11 4.53
N ARG A 43 3.50 0.02 3.77
CA ARG A 43 2.24 -0.66 4.11
C ARG A 43 2.38 -2.18 4.09
N ASN A 44 3.03 -2.73 3.06
CA ASN A 44 3.23 -4.17 2.94
C ASN A 44 4.15 -4.71 4.05
N ASN A 45 5.19 -3.96 4.41
CA ASN A 45 6.05 -4.26 5.55
C ASN A 45 5.29 -4.20 6.89
N PHE A 46 4.43 -3.20 7.07
CA PHE A 46 3.57 -3.10 8.24
C PHE A 46 2.62 -4.29 8.34
N ASN A 47 2.00 -4.69 7.23
CA ASN A 47 1.14 -5.87 7.17
C ASN A 47 1.90 -7.17 7.51
N ALA A 48 3.11 -7.36 7.00
CA ALA A 48 3.97 -8.49 7.37
C ALA A 48 4.25 -8.55 8.88
N ARG A 49 4.51 -7.38 9.52
CA ARG A 49 4.68 -7.27 10.98
C ARG A 49 3.39 -7.61 11.73
N GLN A 50 2.22 -7.20 11.21
CA GLN A 50 0.93 -7.54 11.82
C GLN A 50 0.70 -9.06 11.85
N ILE A 51 1.06 -9.75 10.77
CA ILE A 51 0.99 -11.22 10.71
C ILE A 51 1.95 -11.83 11.74
N ALA A 52 3.21 -11.39 11.79
CA ALA A 52 4.18 -11.90 12.76
C ALA A 52 3.68 -11.73 14.21
N ASN A 53 3.17 -10.54 14.56
CA ASN A 53 2.61 -10.27 15.89
C ASN A 53 1.36 -11.12 16.19
N ALA A 54 0.54 -11.42 15.17
CA ALA A 54 -0.63 -12.30 15.34
C ALA A 54 -0.23 -13.75 15.58
N ILE A 55 0.83 -14.23 14.92
CA ILE A 55 1.41 -15.55 15.17
C ILE A 55 1.96 -15.63 16.59
N GLU A 56 2.69 -14.60 17.04
CA GLU A 56 3.19 -14.54 18.41
C GLU A 56 2.05 -14.61 19.43
N ARG A 57 0.98 -13.81 19.26
CA ARG A 57 -0.22 -13.90 20.11
C ARG A 57 -0.84 -15.30 20.10
N PHE A 58 -0.98 -15.89 18.92
CA PHE A 58 -1.55 -17.24 18.81
C PHE A 58 -0.69 -18.30 19.51
N GLN A 59 0.64 -18.16 19.46
CA GLN A 59 1.58 -19.02 20.18
C GLN A 59 1.51 -18.83 21.69
N LEU A 60 1.34 -17.59 22.17
CA LEU A 60 1.15 -17.29 23.59
C LEU A 60 -0.15 -17.91 24.14
N GLU A 61 -1.17 -18.06 23.31
CA GLU A 61 -2.43 -18.77 23.63
C GLU A 61 -2.30 -20.31 23.58
N GLY A 62 -1.10 -20.83 23.29
CA GLY A 62 -0.83 -22.28 23.19
C GLY A 62 -1.13 -22.88 21.81
N GLY A 63 -1.49 -22.04 20.83
CA GLY A 63 -1.70 -22.43 19.45
C GLY A 63 -0.40 -22.55 18.66
N ASN A 64 -0.46 -23.22 17.50
CA ASN A 64 0.64 -23.23 16.55
C ASN A 64 0.09 -23.13 15.13
N VAL A 65 0.74 -22.34 14.29
CA VAL A 65 0.37 -22.21 12.88
C VAL A 65 0.63 -23.55 12.19
N THR A 66 -0.34 -24.03 11.42
CA THR A 66 -0.27 -25.26 10.64
C THR A 66 -0.57 -24.96 9.18
N ASN A 67 -0.21 -25.87 8.26
CA ASN A 67 -0.43 -25.70 6.81
C ASN A 67 0.21 -24.43 6.23
N VAL A 68 1.53 -24.33 6.40
CA VAL A 68 2.33 -23.14 6.03
C VAL A 68 2.70 -23.10 4.53
N SER A 69 1.81 -23.58 3.67
CA SER A 69 2.04 -23.71 2.22
C SER A 69 1.86 -22.41 1.45
N SER A 70 1.11 -21.45 1.99
CA SER A 70 0.93 -20.11 1.41
C SER A 70 0.66 -19.06 2.49
N VAL A 71 0.79 -17.78 2.12
CA VAL A 71 0.43 -16.67 3.02
C VAL A 71 -1.05 -16.70 3.36
N GLU A 72 -1.92 -16.98 2.39
CA GLU A 72 -3.37 -17.02 2.59
C GLU A 72 -3.78 -18.09 3.60
N SER A 73 -3.15 -19.28 3.56
CA SER A 73 -3.43 -20.35 4.51
C SER A 73 -3.15 -19.90 5.95
N VAL A 74 -2.00 -19.26 6.17
CA VAL A 74 -1.61 -18.72 7.48
C VAL A 74 -2.54 -17.59 7.90
N VAL A 75 -2.80 -16.63 7.01
CA VAL A 75 -3.67 -15.48 7.28
C VAL A 75 -5.08 -15.93 7.65
N ASN A 76 -5.68 -16.87 6.89
CA ASN A 76 -7.00 -17.40 7.18
C ASN A 76 -7.04 -18.10 8.54
N GLN A 77 -6.01 -18.89 8.87
CA GLN A 77 -5.93 -19.52 10.19
C GLN A 77 -5.88 -18.50 11.33
N LEU A 78 -5.16 -17.39 11.16
CA LEU A 78 -5.08 -16.34 12.18
C LEU A 78 -6.39 -15.53 12.29
N ILE A 79 -7.10 -15.33 11.18
CA ILE A 79 -8.42 -14.69 11.16
C ILE A 79 -9.46 -15.58 11.86
N ASP A 80 -9.48 -16.88 11.57
CA ASP A 80 -10.38 -17.86 12.19
C ASP A 80 -10.18 -17.93 13.71
N ARG A 81 -8.93 -17.71 14.17
CA ARG A 81 -8.56 -17.64 15.58
C ARG A 81 -8.69 -16.26 16.20
N GLN A 82 -9.18 -15.27 15.45
CA GLN A 82 -9.38 -13.89 15.89
C GLN A 82 -8.10 -13.18 16.37
N THR A 83 -6.92 -13.70 16.02
CA THR A 83 -5.63 -13.08 16.38
C THR A 83 -5.18 -12.04 15.35
N LEU A 84 -5.80 -12.03 14.16
CA LEU A 84 -5.55 -11.09 13.07
C LEU A 84 -6.88 -10.53 12.53
N CYS A 85 -6.93 -9.23 12.27
CA CYS A 85 -8.10 -8.63 11.62
C CYS A 85 -8.06 -8.89 10.11
N PRO A 86 -9.21 -9.25 9.49
CA PRO A 86 -9.26 -9.48 8.05
C PRO A 86 -8.94 -8.19 7.29
N SER A 87 -8.14 -8.32 6.24
CA SER A 87 -7.78 -7.22 5.34
C SER A 87 -7.49 -7.77 3.95
N GLU A 88 -8.02 -7.10 2.92
CA GLU A 88 -7.75 -7.43 1.53
C GLU A 88 -6.27 -7.27 1.15
N LYS A 89 -5.47 -6.65 2.03
CA LYS A 89 -4.04 -6.37 1.80
C LYS A 89 -3.08 -7.39 2.44
N LEU A 90 -3.60 -8.56 2.81
CA LEU A 90 -2.86 -9.66 3.44
C LEU A 90 -2.81 -10.88 2.51
N THR A 91 -2.30 -10.67 1.28
CA THR A 91 -2.25 -11.71 0.24
C THR A 91 -0.81 -11.99 -0.20
N SER A 92 -0.59 -13.13 -0.84
CA SER A 92 0.71 -13.54 -1.41
C SER A 92 1.23 -12.57 -2.47
N ARG A 93 0.38 -11.69 -3.02
CA ARG A 93 0.84 -10.64 -3.96
C ARG A 93 1.65 -9.54 -3.27
N GLN A 94 1.32 -9.28 -2.00
CA GLN A 94 1.85 -8.16 -1.22
C GLN A 94 2.81 -8.60 -0.12
N ILE A 95 2.81 -9.88 0.20
CA ILE A 95 3.60 -10.45 1.29
C ILE A 95 4.21 -11.75 0.79
N THR A 96 5.52 -11.90 1.00
CA THR A 96 6.23 -13.17 0.81
C THR A 96 6.49 -13.80 2.16
N MET A 97 6.35 -15.11 2.23
CA MET A 97 6.66 -15.92 3.40
C MET A 97 7.78 -16.91 3.09
N ILE A 98 8.76 -16.99 3.98
CA ILE A 98 9.86 -17.95 3.91
C ILE A 98 9.88 -18.73 5.21
N SER A 99 9.96 -20.06 5.11
CA SER A 99 10.09 -20.96 6.25
C SER A 99 11.51 -21.53 6.30
N THR A 100 12.26 -21.23 7.36
CA THR A 100 13.65 -21.70 7.55
C THR A 100 13.84 -22.17 8.99
N ASN A 101 14.32 -23.40 9.17
CA ASN A 101 14.62 -23.98 10.49
C ASN A 101 13.46 -23.88 11.51
N GLY A 102 12.22 -24.00 11.05
CA GLY A 102 11.02 -23.91 11.90
C GLY A 102 10.56 -22.48 12.22
N TYR A 103 11.24 -21.46 11.70
CA TYR A 103 10.83 -20.06 11.81
C TYR A 103 10.17 -19.59 10.53
N LEU A 104 9.15 -18.75 10.68
CA LEU A 104 8.44 -18.09 9.59
C LEU A 104 8.86 -16.63 9.51
N PHE A 105 9.31 -16.24 8.32
CA PHE A 105 9.71 -14.87 8.02
C PHE A 105 8.71 -14.28 7.02
N PHE A 106 8.23 -13.08 7.30
CA PHE A 106 7.29 -12.36 6.45
C PHE A 106 7.93 -11.06 5.96
N TYR A 107 7.82 -10.81 4.66
CA TYR A 107 8.38 -9.63 4.01
C TYR A 107 7.31 -8.98 3.12
N GLY A 108 7.20 -7.66 3.18
CA GLY A 108 6.39 -6.93 2.21
C GLY A 108 7.05 -6.99 0.83
N THR A 109 6.27 -7.29 -0.20
CA THR A 109 6.75 -7.25 -1.59
C THR A 109 6.53 -5.88 -2.20
N TYR A 110 7.27 -5.57 -3.26
CA TYR A 110 6.93 -4.48 -4.15
C TYR A 110 5.75 -4.95 -5.03
N ASP A 111 4.67 -4.16 -5.06
CA ASP A 111 3.63 -4.35 -6.08
C ASP A 111 4.25 -3.89 -7.42
N ASP A 112 4.52 -4.84 -8.32
CA ASP A 112 4.92 -4.56 -9.72
C ASP A 112 3.79 -3.89 -10.53
#